data_AF-A0A7S4IQW5-F1
#
_entry.id   AF-A0A7S4IQW5-F1
#
_cell.length_a   1.000
_cell.length_b   1.000
_cell.length_c   1.000
_cell.angle_alpha   90.00
_cell.angle_beta   90.00
_cell.angle_gamma   90.00
#
_symmetry.space_group_name_H-M   'P 1'
#
loop_
_entity.id
_entity.type
_entity.pdbx_description
1 polymer ?
#
loop_
_entity_poly.entity_id
_entity_poly.type
_entity_poly.pdbx_seq_one_letter_code
_entity_poly.pdbx_strand_id
1 'polypeptide(L)'
;RSLAIDFICIMAKYPEYGWVSSFCYVALFFTCFKCLAVASGIGIQCFLFGVIAGAKRARIFNKAFFEREFPDVHPSDRNVRVIAFRVHTETHVLQSGLPDMGNGKYSEKLSLEEWHELNCAARASSAAAEVVYLP
;
A
#
# COMPACT_ATOMS: atom_id res chain seq x y z
N ARG A 1 15.05 13.42 -29.24
CA ARG A 1 16.12 14.39 -28.90
C ARG A 1 16.09 14.59 -27.40
N SER A 2 17.23 14.55 -26.72
CA SER A 2 17.29 14.73 -25.26
C SER A 2 17.15 16.21 -24.92
N LEU A 3 16.28 16.55 -23.97
CA LEU A 3 16.12 17.92 -23.45
C LEU A 3 17.46 18.53 -22.99
N ALA A 4 18.39 17.70 -22.54
CA ALA A 4 19.72 18.14 -22.14
C ALA A 4 20.53 18.70 -23.33
N ILE A 5 20.39 18.13 -24.53
CA ILE A 5 21.14 18.55 -25.72
C ILE A 5 20.59 19.88 -26.25
N ASP A 6 19.27 19.99 -26.37
CA ASP A 6 18.63 21.24 -26.81
C ASP A 6 18.94 22.39 -25.83
N PHE A 7 19.04 22.09 -24.53
CA PHE A 7 19.43 23.07 -23.52
C PHE A 7 20.89 23.53 -23.64
N ILE A 8 21.84 22.60 -23.82
CA ILE A 8 23.25 22.95 -24.04
C ILE A 8 23.39 23.87 -25.26
N CYS A 9 22.62 23.60 -26.34
CA CYS A 9 22.60 24.46 -27.52
C CYS A 9 22.03 25.86 -27.26
N ILE A 10 20.99 25.99 -26.42
CA ILE A 10 20.43 27.29 -26.02
C ILE A 10 21.44 28.08 -25.17
N MET A 11 22.11 27.41 -24.24
CA MET A 11 23.13 28.00 -23.37
C MET A 11 24.34 28.50 -24.15
N ALA A 12 24.78 27.76 -25.16
CA ALA A 12 25.86 28.17 -26.05
C ALA A 12 25.48 29.38 -26.93
N LYS A 13 24.18 29.56 -27.23
CA LYS A 13 23.68 30.65 -28.08
C LYS A 13 23.48 31.97 -27.33
N TYR A 14 23.24 31.93 -26.01
CA TYR A 14 22.90 33.10 -25.20
C TYR A 14 23.66 33.12 -23.85
N PRO A 15 24.98 33.37 -23.86
CA PRO A 15 25.83 33.28 -22.68
C PRO A 15 25.49 34.30 -21.59
N GLU A 16 24.98 35.47 -21.94
CA GLU A 16 24.58 36.53 -21.01
C GLU A 16 23.42 36.14 -20.09
N TYR A 17 22.67 35.09 -20.44
CA TYR A 17 21.59 34.53 -19.61
C TYR A 17 22.03 33.28 -18.82
N GLY A 18 23.31 32.89 -18.88
CA GLY A 18 23.81 31.65 -18.29
C GLY A 18 23.63 31.55 -16.77
N TRP A 19 23.62 32.69 -16.07
CA TRP A 19 23.38 32.74 -14.62
C TRP A 19 21.88 32.59 -14.28
N VAL A 20 20.99 33.19 -15.07
CA VAL A 20 19.53 33.07 -14.91
C VAL A 20 19.09 31.63 -15.14
N SER A 21 19.58 31.00 -16.21
CA SER A 21 19.27 29.62 -16.51
C SER A 21 19.79 28.69 -15.40
N SER A 22 21.04 28.85 -14.96
CA SER A 22 21.60 28.05 -13.86
C SER A 22 20.75 28.14 -12.58
N PHE A 23 20.26 29.34 -12.23
CA PHE A 23 19.36 29.51 -11.09
C PHE A 23 18.04 28.77 -11.27
N CYS A 24 17.43 28.85 -12.46
CA CYS A 24 16.20 28.12 -12.77
C CYS A 24 16.37 26.59 -12.64
N TYR A 25 17.52 26.04 -13.04
CA TYR A 25 17.81 24.60 -12.90
C TYR A 25 17.95 24.19 -11.44
N VAL A 26 18.67 24.98 -10.65
CA VAL A 26 18.83 24.71 -9.22
C VAL A 26 17.47 24.76 -8.52
N ALA A 27 16.64 25.76 -8.82
CA ALA A 27 15.29 25.87 -8.28
C ALA A 27 14.39 24.69 -8.70
N LEU A 28 14.43 24.30 -9.98
CA LEU A 28 13.67 23.15 -10.48
C LEU A 28 14.13 21.85 -9.80
N PHE A 29 15.44 21.64 -9.69
CA PHE A 29 16.03 20.48 -9.04
C PHE A 29 15.56 20.35 -7.58
N PHE A 30 15.64 21.43 -6.81
CA PHE A 30 15.15 21.42 -5.42
C PHE A 30 13.65 21.19 -5.32
N THR A 31 12.87 21.72 -6.27
CA THR A 31 11.42 21.51 -6.32
C THR A 31 11.10 20.03 -6.58
N CYS A 32 11.71 19.44 -7.60
CA CYS A 32 11.56 18.01 -7.92
C CYS A 32 12.00 17.13 -6.74
N PHE A 33 13.12 17.46 -6.09
CA PHE A 33 13.61 16.72 -4.93
C PHE A 33 12.63 16.76 -3.75
N LYS A 34 12.02 17.92 -3.46
CA LYS A 34 10.97 18.04 -2.43
C LYS A 34 9.76 17.18 -2.77
N CYS A 35 9.29 17.20 -4.01
CA CYS A 35 8.18 16.35 -4.46
C CYS A 35 8.50 14.85 -4.27
N LEU A 36 9.70 14.43 -4.65
CA LEU A 36 10.14 13.04 -4.49
C LEU A 36 10.22 12.63 -3.01
N ALA A 37 10.73 13.50 -2.15
CA ALA A 37 10.82 13.24 -0.72
C ALA A 37 9.43 13.11 -0.08
N VAL A 38 8.48 13.98 -0.43
CA VAL A 38 7.09 13.91 0.05
C VAL A 38 6.41 12.64 -0.43
N ALA A 39 6.52 12.31 -1.72
CA ALA A 39 5.95 11.08 -2.28
C ALA A 39 6.52 9.83 -1.60
N SER A 40 7.84 9.80 -1.37
CA SER A 40 8.50 8.69 -0.67
C SER A 40 8.02 8.57 0.78
N GLY A 41 7.84 9.69 1.47
CA GLY A 41 7.31 9.72 2.84
C GLY A 41 5.90 9.13 2.94
N ILE A 42 5.01 9.51 2.01
CA ILE A 42 3.66 8.96 1.92
C ILE A 42 3.72 7.45 1.64
N GLY A 43 4.56 7.01 0.70
CA GLY A 43 4.74 5.59 0.38
C GLY A 43 5.19 4.76 1.58
N ILE A 44 6.17 5.23 2.34
CA ILE A 44 6.65 4.56 3.57
C ILE A 44 5.54 4.49 4.61
N GLN A 45 4.81 5.59 4.83
CA GLN A 45 3.71 5.63 5.78
C GLN A 45 2.62 4.60 5.43
N CYS A 46 2.24 4.52 4.15
CA CYS A 46 1.26 3.55 3.65
C CYS A 46 1.74 2.10 3.86
N PHE A 47 3.01 1.83 3.58
CA PHE A 47 3.62 0.52 3.79
C PHE A 47 3.57 0.10 5.27
N LEU A 48 3.93 1.00 6.18
CA LEU A 48 3.90 0.71 7.62
C LEU A 48 2.48 0.43 8.12
N PHE A 49 1.48 1.19 7.65
CA PHE A 49 0.08 0.90 7.99
C PHE A 49 -0.38 -0.47 7.48
N GLY A 50 0.03 -0.85 6.27
CA GLY A 50 -0.24 -2.19 5.72
C GLY A 50 0.35 -3.31 6.60
N VAL A 51 1.59 -3.14 7.06
CA VAL A 51 2.26 -4.12 7.96
C VAL A 51 1.54 -4.21 9.31
N ILE A 52 1.19 -3.07 9.93
CA ILE A 52 0.50 -3.03 11.22
C ILE A 52 -0.89 -3.68 11.11
N ALA A 53 -1.65 -3.36 10.06
CA ALA A 53 -2.96 -3.95 9.81
C ALA A 53 -2.86 -5.47 9.59
N GLY A 54 -1.84 -5.92 8.84
CA GLY A 54 -1.55 -7.35 8.64
C GLY A 54 -1.24 -8.08 9.95
N ALA A 55 -0.41 -7.49 10.80
CA ALA A 55 -0.05 -8.07 12.10
C ALA A 55 -1.27 -8.19 13.03
N LYS A 56 -2.11 -7.14 13.11
CA LYS A 56 -3.36 -7.18 13.89
C LYS A 56 -4.32 -8.26 13.37
N ARG A 57 -4.46 -8.37 12.05
CA ARG A 57 -5.30 -9.40 11.41
C ARG A 57 -4.80 -10.80 11.77
N ALA A 58 -3.50 -11.05 11.70
CA ALA A 58 -2.91 -12.35 12.04
C ALA A 58 -3.13 -12.73 13.52
N ARG A 59 -3.24 -11.74 14.42
CA ARG A 59 -3.53 -11.97 15.84
C ARG A 59 -4.98 -12.43 16.07
N ILE A 60 -5.94 -11.80 15.41
CA ILE A 60 -7.39 -12.09 15.58
C ILE A 60 -7.77 -13.36 14.81
N PHE A 61 -7.39 -13.46 13.54
CA PHE A 61 -7.67 -14.61 12.69
C PHE A 61 -6.60 -15.69 12.82
N ASN A 62 -6.39 -16.14 14.06
CA ASN A 62 -5.49 -17.24 14.36
C ASN A 62 -6.21 -18.60 14.24
N LYS A 63 -5.43 -19.68 14.29
CA LYS A 63 -5.95 -21.05 14.20
C LYS A 63 -7.04 -21.34 15.26
N ALA A 64 -6.86 -20.86 16.49
CA ALA A 64 -7.81 -21.08 17.57
C ALA A 64 -9.16 -20.37 17.33
N PHE A 65 -9.16 -19.18 16.70
CA PHE A 65 -10.39 -18.50 16.30
C PHE A 65 -11.18 -19.34 15.30
N PHE A 66 -10.54 -19.85 14.24
CA PHE A 66 -11.23 -20.67 13.25
C PHE A 66 -11.70 -22.01 13.81
N GLU A 67 -10.92 -22.63 14.71
CA GLU A 67 -11.33 -23.86 15.38
C GLU A 67 -12.55 -23.67 16.29
N ARG A 68 -12.67 -22.49 16.93
CA ARG A 68 -13.78 -22.16 17.82
C ARG A 68 -15.05 -21.79 17.06
N GLU A 69 -14.95 -20.92 16.06
CA GLU A 69 -16.11 -20.34 15.38
C GLU A 69 -16.56 -21.15 14.15
N PHE A 70 -15.66 -21.96 13.57
CA PHE A 70 -15.90 -22.69 12.32
C PHE A 70 -15.40 -24.15 12.39
N PRO A 71 -15.94 -24.98 13.29
CA PRO A 71 -15.45 -26.35 13.51
C PRO A 71 -15.59 -27.24 12.25
N ASP A 72 -16.60 -26.98 11.43
CA ASP A 72 -16.95 -27.76 10.25
C ASP A 72 -16.05 -27.51 9.03
N VAL A 73 -15.22 -26.46 9.07
CA VAL A 73 -14.27 -26.16 7.99
C VAL A 73 -13.15 -27.19 8.03
N HIS A 74 -12.98 -28.00 7.00
CA HIS A 74 -12.04 -29.13 7.00
C HIS A 74 -10.59 -28.67 7.33
N PRO A 75 -9.80 -29.43 8.13
CA PRO A 75 -8.42 -29.06 8.46
C PRO A 75 -7.49 -28.89 7.24
N SER A 76 -7.81 -29.58 6.15
CA SER A 76 -7.14 -29.45 4.85
C SER A 76 -7.30 -28.07 4.22
N ASP A 77 -8.44 -27.40 4.44
CA ASP A 77 -8.65 -26.00 4.05
C ASP A 77 -8.08 -25.01 5.09
N ARG A 78 -7.85 -25.46 6.34
CA ARG A 78 -7.23 -24.65 7.41
C ARG A 78 -5.71 -24.53 7.28
N ASN A 79 -5.07 -25.40 6.51
CA ASN A 79 -3.64 -25.36 6.21
C ASN A 79 -3.28 -24.38 5.07
N VAL A 80 -4.08 -23.32 4.87
CA VAL A 80 -3.59 -22.12 4.18
C VAL A 80 -2.52 -21.52 5.07
N ARG A 81 -1.29 -22.04 4.97
CA ARG A 81 -0.12 -21.32 5.42
C ARG A 81 -0.24 -19.94 4.79
N VAL A 82 -0.12 -18.91 5.63
CA VAL A 82 0.10 -17.53 5.22
C VAL A 82 1.50 -17.45 4.58
N ILE A 83 1.72 -18.20 3.50
CA ILE A 83 2.86 -18.01 2.61
C ILE A 83 2.41 -16.85 1.75
N ALA A 84 2.90 -15.67 2.14
CA ALA A 84 2.89 -14.51 1.28
C ALA A 84 3.33 -14.94 -0.13
N PHE A 85 2.52 -14.58 -1.13
CA PHE A 85 2.93 -14.56 -2.53
C PHE A 85 3.15 -15.93 -3.20
N ARG A 86 2.07 -16.62 -3.59
CA ARG A 86 2.08 -17.31 -4.90
C ARG A 86 0.68 -17.51 -5.48
N VAL A 87 0.46 -16.78 -6.56
CA VAL A 87 -0.63 -16.91 -7.53
C VAL A 87 -0.54 -18.30 -8.19
N HIS A 88 -1.56 -19.16 -8.01
CA HIS A 88 -2.53 -19.54 -9.05
C HIS A 88 -3.42 -20.72 -8.62
N THR A 89 -4.70 -20.58 -9.00
CA THR A 89 -5.71 -21.63 -9.31
C THR A 89 -6.38 -22.41 -8.18
N GLU A 90 -7.72 -22.26 -8.22
CA GLU A 90 -8.80 -23.12 -7.75
C GLU A 90 -9.22 -23.04 -6.27
N THR A 91 -10.28 -22.24 -6.06
CA THR A 91 -11.05 -22.05 -4.82
C THR A 91 -10.27 -21.62 -3.58
N HIS A 92 -9.23 -20.81 -3.77
CA HIS A 92 -8.54 -20.15 -2.67
C HIS A 92 -9.44 -19.09 -2.01
N VAL A 93 -9.77 -19.31 -0.73
CA VAL A 93 -10.22 -18.26 0.18
C VAL A 93 -9.26 -17.07 0.03
N LEU A 94 -9.78 -15.97 -0.49
CA LEU A 94 -9.01 -14.84 -1.03
C LEU A 94 -7.87 -14.43 -0.10
N GLN A 95 -6.65 -14.66 -0.58
CA GLN A 95 -5.39 -14.56 0.17
C GLN A 95 -4.94 -13.12 0.46
N SER A 96 -5.77 -12.10 0.23
CA SER A 96 -5.39 -10.70 0.53
C SER A 96 -6.53 -9.70 0.70
N GLY A 97 -7.79 -10.05 0.45
CA GLY A 97 -8.93 -9.24 0.90
C GLY A 97 -9.23 -9.55 2.36
N LEU A 98 -9.84 -8.63 3.10
CA LEU A 98 -10.58 -8.98 4.33
C LEU A 98 -11.27 -10.33 4.13
N PRO A 99 -11.26 -11.25 5.12
CA PRO A 99 -11.74 -12.62 4.94
C PRO A 99 -13.20 -12.68 4.47
N ASP A 100 -13.87 -11.54 4.59
CA ASP A 100 -15.28 -11.34 4.39
C ASP A 100 -15.61 -10.59 3.07
N MET A 101 -14.72 -9.75 2.49
CA MET A 101 -15.04 -8.89 1.31
C MET A 101 -16.46 -8.24 1.33
N GLY A 102 -17.09 -8.08 2.50
CA GLY A 102 -18.44 -7.52 2.65
C GLY A 102 -19.60 -8.54 2.70
N ASN A 103 -19.32 -9.85 2.82
CA ASN A 103 -20.32 -10.90 2.98
C ASN A 103 -20.84 -11.13 4.41
N GLY A 104 -20.29 -10.47 5.43
CA GLY A 104 -20.66 -10.55 6.85
C GLY A 104 -20.18 -11.80 7.59
N LYS A 105 -19.75 -12.86 6.90
CA LYS A 105 -19.62 -14.21 7.46
C LYS A 105 -18.62 -14.33 8.62
N TYR A 106 -17.52 -13.59 8.57
CA TYR A 106 -16.49 -13.63 9.63
C TYR A 106 -16.64 -12.48 10.61
N SER A 107 -17.18 -11.35 10.15
CA SER A 107 -17.35 -10.14 10.95
C SER A 107 -18.45 -10.26 12.00
N GLU A 108 -19.47 -11.09 11.77
CA GLU A 108 -20.53 -11.39 12.76
C GLU A 108 -20.05 -12.15 14.00
N LYS A 109 -18.90 -12.82 13.92
CA LYS A 109 -18.34 -13.62 15.03
C LYS A 109 -17.33 -12.87 15.90
N LEU A 110 -16.98 -11.64 15.49
CA LEU A 110 -16.08 -10.79 16.24
C LEU A 110 -16.83 -10.08 17.36
N SER A 111 -16.17 -9.85 18.49
CA SER A 111 -16.67 -8.87 19.44
C SER A 111 -16.73 -7.49 18.81
N LEU A 112 -17.61 -6.61 19.29
CA LEU A 112 -17.75 -5.25 18.76
C LEU A 112 -16.41 -4.49 18.76
N GLU A 113 -15.58 -4.71 19.79
CA GLU A 113 -14.26 -4.09 19.93
C GLU A 113 -13.28 -4.62 18.87
N GLU A 114 -13.17 -5.94 18.68
CA GLU A 114 -12.32 -6.55 17.65
C GLU A 114 -12.76 -6.16 16.23
N TRP A 115 -14.08 -6.11 16.00
CA TRP A 115 -14.66 -5.65 14.75
C TRP A 115 -14.28 -4.19 14.48
N HIS A 116 -14.42 -3.32 15.48
CA HIS A 116 -14.08 -1.91 15.36
C HIS A 116 -12.59 -1.72 15.08
N GLU A 117 -11.72 -2.42 15.82
CA GLU A 117 -10.27 -2.36 15.59
C GLU A 117 -9.88 -2.82 14.18
N LEU A 118 -10.47 -3.92 13.68
CA LEU A 118 -10.20 -4.42 12.34
C LEU A 118 -10.71 -3.47 11.27
N ASN A 119 -11.89 -2.88 11.44
CA ASN A 119 -12.43 -1.91 10.49
C ASN A 119 -11.60 -0.62 10.45
N CYS A 120 -11.16 -0.11 11.59
CA CYS A 120 -10.24 1.04 11.65
C CYS A 120 -8.92 0.72 10.95
N ALA A 121 -8.32 -0.44 11.22
CA ALA A 121 -7.07 -0.85 10.58
C ALA A 121 -7.22 -1.06 9.06
N ALA A 122 -8.33 -1.66 8.63
CA ALA A 122 -8.62 -1.88 7.22
C ALA A 122 -8.87 -0.56 6.48
N ARG A 123 -9.66 0.37 7.05
CA ARG A 123 -9.90 1.69 6.46
C ARG A 123 -8.64 2.52 6.35
N ALA A 124 -7.76 2.48 7.36
CA ALA A 124 -6.46 3.12 7.29
C ALA A 124 -5.60 2.57 6.13
N SER A 125 -5.67 1.25 5.89
CA SER A 125 -4.98 0.59 4.77
C SER A 125 -5.63 0.91 3.40
N SER A 126 -6.97 0.93 3.31
CA SER A 126 -7.70 1.22 2.07
C SER A 126 -7.61 2.69 1.65
N ALA A 127 -7.69 3.63 2.59
CA ALA A 127 -7.48 5.04 2.31
C ALA A 127 -6.06 5.32 1.79
N ALA A 128 -5.06 4.62 2.34
CA ALA A 128 -3.70 4.64 1.83
C ALA A 128 -3.60 4.09 0.40
N ALA A 129 -4.35 3.04 0.06
CA ALA A 129 -4.38 2.48 -1.29
C ALA A 129 -5.08 3.42 -2.29
N GLU A 130 -6.19 4.06 -1.91
CA GLU A 130 -6.94 4.95 -2.80
C GLU A 130 -6.13 6.20 -3.23
N VAL A 131 -5.28 6.73 -2.33
CA VAL A 131 -4.33 7.81 -2.65
C VAL A 131 -3.31 7.41 -3.73
N VAL A 132 -2.99 6.12 -3.86
CA VAL A 132 -2.08 5.60 -4.89
C VAL A 132 -2.76 5.43 -6.25
N TYR A 133 -4.09 5.32 -6.30
CA TYR A 133 -4.86 5.08 -7.53
C TYR A 133 -5.60 6.31 -8.09
N LEU A 134 -5.47 7.48 -7.45
CA LEU A 134 -5.97 8.73 -8.02
C LEU A 134 -4.97 9.22 -9.11
N PRO A 135 -5.39 9.35 -10.37
CA PRO A 135 -4.54 9.77 -11.50
C PRO A 135 -4.11 11.24 -11.44
#